data_AF-A0A8C0KZE3-F1
#
_entry.id   AF-A0A8C0KZE3-F1
#
_cell.length_a   1.000
_cell.length_b   1.000
_cell.length_c   1.000
_cell.angle_alpha   90.00
_cell.angle_beta   90.00
_cell.angle_gamma   90.00
#
_symmetry.space_group_name_H-M   'P 1'
#
loop_
_entity.id
_entity.type
_entity.pdbx_description
1 polymer ?
#
loop_
_entity_poly.entity_id
_entity_poly.type
_entity_poly.pdbx_seq_one_letter_code
_entity_poly.pdbx_strand_id
1 'polypeptide(L)'
;MEPSAQLGFNLQPLLEQFAQDELSQFKSLLRPLSLQDELQHIPATEVEEADGKQLAEILINHCPSHWVEMVTIQIFDKMNRTDLSERAKDELRGSNHRKPEETCKPEIVT
;
A
#
# COMPACT_ATOMS: atom_id res chain seq x y z
N MET A 1 -7.91 -12.45 -12.87
CA MET A 1 -6.59 -11.78 -12.87
C MET A 1 -6.20 -11.71 -11.41
N GLU A 2 -5.35 -12.63 -10.96
CA GLU A 2 -4.93 -12.68 -9.56
C GLU A 2 -4.04 -11.46 -9.30
N PRO A 3 -4.31 -10.62 -8.29
CA PRO A 3 -3.41 -9.52 -7.95
C PRO A 3 -2.05 -10.13 -7.61
N SER A 4 -1.05 -9.83 -8.44
CA SER A 4 0.23 -10.56 -8.46
C SER A 4 1.17 -10.16 -7.31
N ALA A 5 0.69 -9.36 -6.36
CA ALA A 5 1.39 -9.03 -5.13
C ALA A 5 0.38 -8.86 -3.98
N GLN A 6 0.41 -9.78 -3.01
CA GLN A 6 -0.23 -9.56 -1.71
C GLN A 6 0.70 -8.65 -0.90
N LEU A 7 0.27 -7.41 -0.66
CA LEU A 7 0.90 -6.57 0.36
C LEU A 7 0.42 -6.99 1.75
N GLY A 8 1.25 -6.77 2.76
CA GLY A 8 0.88 -6.88 4.18
C GLY A 8 -0.09 -5.80 4.65
N PHE A 9 -0.53 -4.90 3.76
CA PHE A 9 -1.57 -3.90 4.01
C PHE A 9 -2.33 -3.53 2.73
N ASN A 10 -3.51 -2.94 2.87
CA ASN A 10 -4.30 -2.51 1.73
C ASN A 10 -3.89 -1.11 1.25
N LEU A 11 -3.13 -1.03 0.14
CA LEU A 11 -2.65 0.24 -0.42
C LEU A 11 -3.78 1.11 -0.99
N GLN A 12 -4.72 0.50 -1.71
CA GLN A 12 -5.81 1.20 -2.41
C GLN A 12 -6.60 2.16 -1.51
N PRO A 13 -7.19 1.73 -0.37
CA PRO A 13 -7.95 2.63 0.49
C PRO A 13 -7.09 3.73 1.14
N LEU A 14 -5.78 3.54 1.28
CA LEU A 14 -4.89 4.58 1.83
C LEU A 14 -4.66 5.70 0.81
N LEU A 15 -4.51 5.34 -0.47
CA LEU A 15 -4.35 6.32 -1.56
C LEU A 15 -5.68 6.98 -1.96
N GLU A 16 -6.81 6.28 -1.83
CA GLU A 16 -8.16 6.87 -2.06
C GLU A 16 -8.53 7.93 -1.00
N GLN A 17 -7.88 7.93 0.16
CA GLN A 17 -8.08 8.96 1.19
C GLN A 17 -7.37 10.28 0.88
N PHE A 18 -6.49 10.31 -0.12
CA PHE A 18 -5.76 11.51 -0.48
C PHE A 18 -6.59 12.48 -1.31
N ALA A 19 -6.49 13.76 -0.97
CA ALA A 19 -6.94 14.83 -1.86
C ALA A 19 -6.06 14.89 -3.14
N GLN A 20 -6.53 15.59 -4.16
CA GLN A 20 -5.78 15.75 -5.42
C GLN A 20 -4.37 16.34 -5.21
N ASP A 21 -4.22 17.29 -4.28
CA ASP A 21 -2.94 17.90 -3.93
C ASP A 21 -1.99 16.88 -3.28
N GLU A 22 -2.51 16.10 -2.32
CA GLU A 22 -1.77 15.02 -1.66
C GLU A 22 -1.35 13.93 -2.66
N LEU A 23 -2.24 13.50 -3.57
CA LEU A 23 -1.90 12.57 -4.64
C LEU A 23 -0.82 13.14 -5.56
N SER A 24 -0.88 14.42 -5.89
CA SER A 24 0.14 15.08 -6.72
C SER A 24 1.49 15.10 -6.02
N GLN A 25 1.52 15.35 -4.71
CA GLN A 25 2.73 15.27 -3.90
C GLN A 25 3.26 13.84 -3.81
N PHE A 26 2.38 12.85 -3.60
CA PHE A 26 2.76 11.44 -3.58
C PHE A 26 3.44 11.02 -4.89
N LYS A 27 2.84 11.36 -6.04
CA LYS A 27 3.41 11.10 -7.37
C LYS A 27 4.76 11.79 -7.56
N SER A 28 4.89 13.04 -7.12
CA SER A 28 6.15 13.80 -7.18
C SER A 28 7.28 13.13 -6.38
N LEU A 29 6.95 12.58 -5.20
CA LEU A 29 7.89 11.83 -4.36
C LEU A 29 8.18 10.42 -4.88
N LEU A 30 7.23 9.81 -5.59
CA LEU A 30 7.38 8.51 -6.23
C LEU A 30 8.30 8.57 -7.46
N ARG A 31 8.23 9.63 -8.28
CA ARG A 31 9.06 9.82 -9.49
C ARG A 31 10.57 9.55 -9.30
N PRO A 32 11.28 10.16 -8.34
CA PRO A 32 12.70 9.91 -8.15
C PRO A 32 13.00 8.48 -7.67
N LEU A 33 12.02 7.80 -7.06
CA LEU A 33 12.13 6.42 -6.59
C LEU A 33 11.86 5.44 -7.73
N SER A 34 10.95 5.76 -8.65
CA SER A 34 10.71 4.99 -9.88
C SER A 34 11.85 5.06 -10.89
N LEU A 35 12.73 6.07 -10.76
CA LEU A 35 13.94 6.20 -11.58
C LEU A 35 15.10 5.32 -11.08
N GLN A 36 14.97 4.69 -9.90
CA GLN A 36 15.96 3.71 -9.45
C GLN A 36 15.74 2.38 -10.17
N ASP A 37 16.84 1.73 -10.55
CA ASP A 37 17.01 0.64 -11.54
C ASP A 37 15.94 -0.49 -11.52
N GLU A 38 15.28 -0.71 -10.38
CA GLU A 38 14.24 -1.72 -10.17
C GLU A 38 12.88 -1.36 -10.81
N LEU A 39 12.65 -0.11 -11.21
CA LEU A 39 11.34 0.42 -11.61
C LEU A 39 11.26 1.04 -13.00
N GLN A 40 12.26 0.74 -13.83
CA GLN A 40 12.33 1.16 -15.23
C GLN A 40 11.10 0.73 -16.06
N HIS A 41 10.22 -0.11 -15.51
CA HIS A 41 9.01 -0.62 -16.12
C HIS A 41 7.70 0.06 -15.66
N ILE A 42 7.73 1.02 -14.72
CA ILE A 42 6.51 1.76 -14.39
C ILE A 42 6.26 2.83 -15.45
N PRO A 43 5.11 2.80 -16.15
CA PRO A 43 4.74 3.86 -17.08
C PRO A 43 4.48 5.18 -16.35
N ALA A 44 5.42 6.13 -16.47
CA ALA A 44 5.34 7.43 -15.80
C ALA A 44 4.06 8.21 -16.16
N THR A 45 3.62 8.11 -17.42
CA THR A 45 2.35 8.70 -17.90
C THR A 45 1.14 8.15 -17.16
N GLU A 46 1.06 6.83 -16.97
CA GLU A 46 -0.06 6.22 -16.23
C GLU A 46 -0.03 6.62 -14.76
N VAL A 47 1.15 6.72 -14.14
CA VAL A 47 1.29 7.22 -12.76
C VAL A 47 0.84 8.68 -12.63
N GLU A 48 1.14 9.52 -13.62
CA GLU A 48 0.72 10.93 -13.62
C GLU A 48 -0.79 11.07 -13.71
N GLU A 49 -1.45 10.30 -14.57
CA GLU A 49 -2.89 10.39 -14.82
C GLU A 49 -3.73 9.59 -13.80
N ALA A 50 -3.13 8.60 -13.13
CA ALA A 50 -3.83 7.70 -12.21
C ALA A 50 -4.49 8.41 -11.01
N ASP A 51 -5.72 8.03 -10.71
CA ASP A 51 -6.32 8.30 -9.39
C ASP A 51 -5.73 7.39 -8.29
N GLY A 52 -6.13 7.61 -7.03
CA GLY A 52 -5.59 6.86 -5.90
C GLY A 52 -5.73 5.33 -6.01
N LYS A 53 -6.85 4.85 -6.59
CA LYS A 53 -7.05 3.43 -6.84
C LYS A 53 -6.15 2.95 -7.98
N GLN A 54 -6.16 3.63 -9.12
CA GLN A 54 -5.33 3.26 -10.27
C GLN A 54 -3.85 3.23 -9.90
N LEU A 55 -3.40 4.20 -9.09
CA LEU A 55 -2.02 4.29 -8.63
C LEU A 55 -1.63 3.09 -7.75
N ALA A 56 -2.55 2.64 -6.88
CA ALA A 56 -2.34 1.42 -6.11
C ALA A 56 -2.18 0.20 -7.02
N GLU A 57 -3.06 0.04 -8.00
CA GLU A 57 -3.01 -1.09 -8.94
C GLU A 57 -1.71 -1.09 -9.76
N ILE A 58 -1.25 0.08 -10.25
CA ILE A 58 0.02 0.21 -10.97
C ILE A 58 1.19 -0.23 -10.08
N LEU A 59 1.26 0.26 -8.84
CA LEU A 59 2.34 -0.10 -7.92
C LEU A 59 2.37 -1.60 -7.60
N ILE A 60 1.20 -2.19 -7.33
CA ILE A 60 1.05 -3.61 -6.99
C ILE A 60 1.39 -4.52 -8.17
N ASN A 61 1.05 -4.12 -9.40
CA ASN A 61 1.24 -4.95 -10.59
C ASN A 61 2.66 -4.83 -11.18
N HIS A 62 3.29 -3.66 -11.05
CA HIS A 62 4.59 -3.38 -11.69
C HIS A 62 5.78 -3.53 -10.75
N CYS A 63 5.57 -3.59 -9.43
CA CYS A 63 6.66 -3.54 -8.45
C CYS A 63 6.57 -4.71 -7.46
N PRO A 64 7.71 -5.16 -6.91
CA PRO A 64 7.72 -6.12 -5.81
C PRO A 64 6.96 -5.58 -4.58
N SER A 65 6.13 -6.40 -3.93
CA SER A 65 5.36 -6.01 -2.74
C SER A 65 6.22 -5.37 -1.65
N HIS A 66 7.37 -5.96 -1.33
CA HIS A 66 8.30 -5.39 -0.33
C HIS A 66 8.75 -3.96 -0.66
N TRP A 67 9.01 -3.70 -1.95
CA TRP A 67 9.39 -2.38 -2.41
C TRP A 67 8.21 -1.40 -2.28
N VAL A 68 7.01 -1.81 -2.72
CA VAL A 68 5.79 -0.98 -2.61
C VAL A 68 5.50 -0.64 -1.15
N GLU A 69 5.60 -1.61 -0.25
CA GLU A 69 5.40 -1.42 1.19
C GLU A 69 6.38 -0.37 1.74
N MET A 70 7.67 -0.54 1.45
CA MET A 70 8.72 0.37 1.90
C MET A 70 8.53 1.78 1.33
N VAL A 71 8.24 1.91 0.04
CA VAL A 71 8.10 3.22 -0.61
C VAL A 71 6.87 3.96 -0.11
N THR A 72 5.75 3.26 0.04
CA THR A 72 4.49 3.86 0.47
C THR A 72 4.65 4.46 1.86
N ILE A 73 5.24 3.70 2.78
CA ILE A 73 5.52 4.15 4.15
C ILE A 73 6.46 5.36 4.14
N GLN A 74 7.53 5.34 3.34
CA GLN A 74 8.47 6.46 3.24
C GLN A 74 7.81 7.73 2.69
N ILE A 75 6.96 7.60 1.66
CA ILE A 75 6.28 8.75 1.07
C ILE A 75 5.26 9.33 2.06
N PHE A 76 4.51 8.49 2.78
CA PHE A 76 3.58 8.94 3.82
C PHE A 76 4.28 9.74 4.91
N ASP A 77 5.47 9.30 5.35
CA ASP A 77 6.29 10.03 6.31
C ASP A 77 6.72 11.41 5.76
N LYS A 78 7.20 11.46 4.51
CA LYS A 78 7.57 12.71 3.82
C LYS A 78 6.40 13.66 3.59
N MET A 79 5.19 13.13 3.41
CA MET A 79 3.96 13.91 3.29
C MET A 79 3.41 14.37 4.64
N ASN A 80 4.07 14.03 5.76
CA ASN A 80 3.58 14.29 7.10
C ASN A 80 2.22 13.60 7.40
N ARG A 81 1.89 12.54 6.64
CA ARG A 81 0.75 11.63 6.82
C ARG A 81 1.18 10.46 7.69
N THR A 82 1.68 10.78 8.88
CA THR A 82 2.15 9.79 9.84
C THR A 82 1.02 8.85 10.28
N ASP A 83 -0.23 9.32 10.26
CA ASP A 83 -1.43 8.52 10.48
C ASP A 83 -1.50 7.28 9.55
N LEU A 84 -1.27 7.50 8.25
CA LEU A 84 -1.28 6.41 7.27
C LEU A 84 -0.01 5.57 7.34
N SER A 85 1.15 6.19 7.61
CA SER A 85 2.41 5.45 7.77
C SER A 85 2.32 4.48 8.95
N GLU A 86 1.78 4.92 10.10
CA GLU A 86 1.63 4.08 11.27
C GLU A 86 0.63 2.97 11.03
N ARG A 87 -0.50 3.27 10.37
CA ARG A 87 -1.49 2.25 10.00
C ARG A 87 -0.91 1.19 9.07
N ALA A 88 -0.17 1.60 8.02
CA ALA A 88 0.48 0.67 7.11
C ALA A 88 1.53 -0.20 7.82
N LYS A 89 2.33 0.40 8.72
CA LYS A 89 3.28 -0.34 9.58
C LYS A 89 2.57 -1.31 10.52
N ASP A 90 1.43 -0.92 11.09
CA ASP A 90 0.66 -1.76 12.01
C ASP A 90 0.03 -2.94 11.28
N GLU A 91 -0.55 -2.75 10.09
CA GLU A 91 -1.07 -3.84 9.26
C GLU A 91 0.06 -4.80 8.82
N LEU A 92 1.22 -4.25 8.43
CA LEU A 92 2.40 -5.04 8.08
C LEU A 92 2.94 -5.86 9.28
N ARG A 93 2.90 -5.30 10.49
CA ARG A 93 3.29 -6.01 11.74
C ARG A 93 2.22 -6.97 12.24
N GLY A 94 0.95 -6.61 12.09
CA GLY A 94 -0.23 -7.38 12.51
C GLY A 94 -0.48 -8.61 11.64
N SER A 95 0.02 -8.60 10.41
CA SER A 95 0.12 -9.79 9.54
C SER A 95 0.97 -10.91 10.18
N ASN A 96 1.86 -10.57 11.13
CA ASN A 96 2.62 -11.55 11.92
C ASN A 96 1.94 -11.95 13.26
N HIS A 97 0.85 -11.30 13.67
CA HIS A 97 0.18 -11.57 14.95
C HIS A 97 -1.32 -11.21 14.96
N ARG A 98 -2.18 -12.09 14.43
CA ARG A 98 -3.50 -12.47 15.05
C ARG A 98 -4.30 -13.43 14.16
N LYS A 99 -4.18 -14.72 14.45
CA LYS A 99 -5.38 -15.55 14.67
C LYS A 99 -5.57 -15.65 16.19
N PRO A 100 -6.60 -15.06 16.80
CA PRO A 100 -7.30 -15.72 17.89
C PRO A 100 -8.43 -16.50 17.23
N GLU A 101 -8.17 -17.78 17.03
CA GLU A 101 -9.24 -18.77 16.92
C GLU A 101 -9.99 -18.76 18.26
N GLU A 102 -11.04 -17.95 18.40
CA GLU A 102 -12.03 -18.13 19.47
C GLU A 102 -13.18 -18.98 18.91
N THR A 103 -12.97 -20.28 18.96
CA THR A 103 -14.03 -21.28 18.82
C THR A 103 -14.75 -21.46 20.15
N CYS A 104 -15.67 -20.55 20.50
CA CYS A 104 -16.66 -20.83 21.54
C CYS A 104 -17.79 -21.67 20.92
N LYS A 105 -17.58 -22.99 20.85
CA LYS A 105 -18.69 -23.95 20.69
C LYS A 105 -19.36 -24.11 22.07
N PRO A 106 -20.65 -23.84 22.26
CA PRO A 106 -21.34 -24.38 23.41
C PRO A 106 -21.51 -25.90 23.19
N GLU A 107 -20.84 -26.67 24.05
CA GLU A 107 -21.07 -28.08 24.23
C GLU A 107 -22.54 -28.30 24.59
N ILE A 108 -23.26 -28.99 23.72
CA ILE A 108 -24.57 -29.56 24.01
C ILE A 108 -24.33 -30.69 25.01
N VAL A 109 -24.57 -30.43 26.30
CA VAL A 109 -24.68 -31.50 27.29
C VAL A 109 -26.08 -32.11 27.23
N THR A 110 -26.08 -33.43 27.17
CA THR A 110 -27.19 -34.37 26.98
C THR A 110 -28.25 -34.30 28.07
#